data_AF-A0A3B8J524-F1
#
_entry.id   AF-A0A3B8J524-F1
#
_cell.length_a   1.000
_cell.length_b   1.000
_cell.length_c   1.000
_cell.angle_alpha   90.00
_cell.angle_beta   90.00
_cell.angle_gamma   90.00
#
_symmetry.space_group_name_H-M   'P 1'
#
loop_
_entity.id
_entity.type
_entity.pdbx_description
1 polymer ?
#
loop_
_entity_poly.entity_id
_entity_poly.type
_entity_poly.pdbx_seq_one_letter_code
_entity_poly.pdbx_strand_id
1 'polypeptide(L)'
;MASMWRYIVDSGVKPDQPDFLQDQLRLTNIIGLIIGLLVGGGFAVLSYFLIPELVWIPGIGALAAAPAFLYNRLGLRRISRFVIAVVPCVLVNGYNGFLTDSGNFPLYGIGMISLGFAMLPLVVFAYAEYAILITSLLINLAVVLTLPYYEGFLVLETTFNREIFETGWMRDVSTAVGMVVAFSNMFLVVDLNRKKSRRLQQILAEANEKNEALQVSQTKAEKAIDELGKTQDIEKGRQWIAEGNSDVNGLLREHQSDLAKGYNKLISFIVKYLNAQQGAIFVAEEVTHGSEEIVLKQRGGYALGKERYRGFEIQPGEGIAGTVYVENKPIILEELPGDFLRISSGLGDERPIAGAVYPMQLEGTVEGVIEIYSFTPFDSVQKEFLKRVSDTIGSNINIARANDRIKELLETSLQQTEELRAQEEEMRQNTEELLATQEEMKRKEQEYIKEIEDLRGKLGN
;
A
#
# COMPACT_ATOMS: atom_id res chain seq x y z
N MET A 1 -40.46 40.18 19.40
CA MET A 1 -41.20 39.26 18.50
C MET A 1 -40.32 38.17 17.86
N ALA A 2 -39.10 38.46 17.39
CA ALA A 2 -38.24 37.45 16.76
C ALA A 2 -37.85 36.26 17.66
N SER A 3 -37.69 36.47 18.98
CA SER A 3 -37.41 35.40 19.96
C SER A 3 -38.60 34.48 20.20
N MET A 4 -39.82 35.05 20.30
CA MET A 4 -41.06 34.29 20.49
C MET A 4 -41.43 33.48 19.24
N TRP A 5 -41.20 34.02 18.04
CA TRP A 5 -41.43 33.30 16.79
C TRP A 5 -40.55 32.05 16.68
N ARG A 6 -39.23 32.18 16.89
CA ARG A 6 -38.33 31.01 16.89
C ARG A 6 -38.71 29.98 17.96
N TYR A 7 -39.11 30.45 19.14
CA TYR A 7 -39.55 29.58 20.23
C TYR A 7 -40.74 28.70 19.84
N ILE A 8 -41.74 29.26 19.16
CA ILE A 8 -42.92 28.52 18.71
C ILE A 8 -42.54 27.56 17.57
N VAL A 9 -41.76 28.03 16.59
CA VAL A 9 -41.38 27.22 15.42
C VAL A 9 -40.55 26.00 15.81
N ASP A 10 -39.55 26.16 16.69
CA ASP A 10 -38.66 25.07 17.10
C ASP A 10 -39.20 24.25 18.29
N SER A 11 -40.43 24.51 18.74
CA SER A 11 -41.03 23.75 19.85
C SER A 11 -41.17 22.26 19.53
N GLY A 12 -40.55 21.42 20.36
CA GLY A 12 -40.58 19.95 20.22
C GLY A 12 -39.56 19.37 19.24
N VAL A 13 -38.85 20.22 18.50
CA VAL A 13 -37.74 19.84 17.61
C VAL A 13 -36.51 19.53 18.47
N LYS A 14 -35.85 18.39 18.22
CA LYS A 14 -34.60 18.04 18.89
C LYS A 14 -33.51 17.71 17.87
N PRO A 15 -32.23 18.00 18.17
CA PRO A 15 -31.12 17.77 17.23
C PRO A 15 -30.84 16.29 16.90
N ASP A 16 -31.27 15.37 17.77
CA ASP A 16 -31.09 13.92 17.64
C ASP A 16 -32.10 13.26 16.67
N GLN A 17 -33.06 14.02 16.16
CA GLN A 17 -34.10 13.52 15.27
C GLN A 17 -33.66 13.54 13.82
N PRO A 18 -34.18 12.60 12.99
CA PRO A 18 -33.99 12.69 11.55
C PRO A 18 -34.44 14.05 11.01
N ASP A 19 -33.65 14.65 10.12
CA ASP A 19 -33.91 16.00 9.58
C ASP A 19 -35.32 16.16 9.00
N PHE A 20 -35.84 15.12 8.35
CA PHE A 20 -37.19 15.13 7.80
C PHE A 20 -38.27 15.32 8.88
N LEU A 21 -38.05 14.79 10.09
CA LEU A 21 -39.00 14.92 11.20
C LEU A 21 -38.93 16.31 11.82
N GLN A 22 -37.73 16.89 11.90
CA GLN A 22 -37.54 18.26 12.38
C GLN A 22 -38.27 19.27 11.47
N ASP A 23 -38.11 19.13 10.16
CA ASP A 23 -38.78 19.99 9.16
C ASP A 23 -40.31 19.89 9.28
N GLN A 24 -40.84 18.67 9.48
CA GLN A 24 -42.28 18.43 9.62
C GLN A 24 -42.88 19.00 10.91
N LEU A 25 -42.15 18.95 12.02
CA LEU A 25 -42.57 19.55 13.29
C LEU A 25 -42.63 21.08 13.20
N ARG A 26 -41.63 21.71 12.56
CA ARG A 26 -41.63 23.16 12.32
C ARG A 26 -42.81 23.59 11.46
N LEU A 27 -43.07 22.88 10.37
CA LEU A 27 -44.23 23.14 9.50
C LEU A 27 -45.55 22.99 10.26
N THR A 28 -45.68 21.96 11.09
CA THR A 28 -46.88 21.74 11.92
C THR A 28 -47.10 22.89 12.91
N ASN A 29 -46.04 23.39 13.53
CA ASN A 29 -46.13 24.52 14.47
C ASN A 29 -46.57 25.80 13.76
N ILE A 30 -46.00 26.07 12.57
CA ILE A 30 -46.34 27.25 11.75
C ILE A 30 -47.79 27.16 11.26
N ILE A 31 -48.17 26.03 10.66
CA ILE A 31 -49.51 25.80 10.11
C ILE A 31 -50.54 25.83 11.25
N GLY A 32 -50.27 25.24 12.40
CA GLY A 32 -51.16 25.26 13.55
C GLY A 32 -51.41 26.67 14.09
N LEU A 33 -50.38 27.53 14.11
CA LEU A 33 -50.53 28.93 14.50
C LEU A 33 -51.34 29.73 13.47
N ILE A 34 -51.08 29.52 12.17
CA ILE A 34 -51.83 30.17 11.08
C ILE A 34 -53.30 29.75 11.11
N ILE A 35 -53.58 28.45 11.18
CA ILE A 35 -54.94 27.93 11.24
C ILE A 35 -55.62 28.38 12.54
N GLY A 36 -54.93 28.34 13.67
CA GLY A 36 -55.51 28.71 14.96
C GLY A 36 -55.88 30.19 15.04
N LEU A 37 -54.97 31.09 14.66
CA LEU A 37 -55.15 32.54 14.84
C LEU A 37 -55.86 33.20 13.67
N LEU A 38 -55.42 32.93 12.43
CA LEU A 38 -55.92 33.63 11.25
C LEU A 38 -57.21 32.99 10.71
N VAL A 39 -57.24 31.66 10.59
CA VAL A 39 -58.43 30.97 10.08
C VAL A 39 -59.48 30.82 11.18
N GLY A 40 -59.19 30.10 12.26
CA GLY A 40 -60.12 29.82 13.35
C GLY A 40 -60.54 31.10 14.09
N GLY A 41 -59.57 31.87 14.59
CA GLY A 41 -59.83 33.13 15.29
C GLY A 41 -60.54 34.17 14.41
N GLY A 42 -60.03 34.41 13.20
CA GLY A 42 -60.64 35.35 12.25
C GLY A 42 -62.07 34.95 11.85
N PHE A 43 -62.30 33.67 11.56
CA PHE A 43 -63.61 33.17 11.18
C PHE A 43 -64.59 33.10 12.36
N ALA A 44 -64.12 32.93 13.59
CA ALA A 44 -64.95 33.02 14.79
C ALA A 44 -65.48 34.44 15.02
N VAL A 45 -64.65 35.46 14.80
CA VAL A 45 -65.09 36.87 14.88
C VAL A 45 -66.12 37.17 13.79
N LEU A 46 -65.89 36.72 12.55
CA LEU A 46 -66.87 36.87 11.46
C LEU A 46 -68.18 36.14 11.77
N SER A 47 -68.10 34.89 12.25
CA SER A 47 -69.27 34.11 12.65
C SER A 47 -70.04 34.78 13.78
N TYR A 48 -69.38 35.50 14.69
CA TYR A 48 -70.07 36.18 15.79
C TYR A 48 -70.99 37.30 15.32
N PHE A 49 -70.63 37.97 14.23
CA PHE A 49 -71.48 39.02 13.65
C PHE A 49 -72.52 38.49 12.66
N LEU A 50 -72.22 37.38 11.97
CA LEU A 50 -73.09 36.83 10.93
C LEU A 50 -74.04 35.77 11.46
N ILE A 51 -73.51 34.78 12.21
CA ILE A 51 -74.22 33.58 12.67
C ILE A 51 -73.73 33.20 14.09
N PRO A 52 -74.18 33.93 15.14
CA PRO A 52 -73.70 33.75 16.51
C PRO A 52 -73.80 32.31 17.02
N GLU A 53 -74.82 31.56 16.58
CA GLU A 53 -75.09 30.19 17.00
C GLU A 53 -74.02 29.19 16.54
N LEU A 54 -73.25 29.52 15.51
CA LEU A 54 -72.20 28.66 14.94
C LEU A 54 -70.78 29.07 15.31
N VAL A 55 -70.59 30.13 16.11
CA VAL A 55 -69.26 30.64 16.52
C VAL A 55 -68.40 29.58 17.23
N TRP A 56 -69.05 28.64 17.91
CA TRP A 56 -68.35 27.58 18.63
C TRP A 56 -67.55 26.66 17.70
N ILE A 57 -67.93 26.47 16.43
CA ILE A 57 -67.20 25.62 15.46
C ILE A 57 -65.80 26.16 15.14
N PRO A 58 -65.65 27.41 14.64
CA PRO A 58 -64.32 28.01 14.48
C PRO A 58 -63.61 28.26 15.80
N GLY A 59 -64.34 28.45 16.91
CA GLY A 59 -63.77 28.49 18.26
C GLY A 59 -63.05 27.18 18.64
N ILE A 60 -63.69 26.03 18.40
CA ILE A 60 -63.05 24.71 18.59
C ILE A 60 -61.85 24.56 17.65
N GLY A 61 -61.95 25.00 16.40
CA GLY A 61 -60.84 24.96 15.45
C GLY A 61 -59.62 25.77 15.92
N ALA A 62 -59.86 26.97 16.44
CA ALA A 62 -58.82 27.81 17.02
C ALA A 62 -58.17 27.15 18.23
N LEU A 63 -58.98 26.60 19.15
CA LEU A 63 -58.51 25.93 20.36
C LEU A 63 -57.79 24.61 20.07
N ALA A 64 -58.15 23.89 19.01
CA ALA A 64 -57.50 22.64 18.62
C ALA A 64 -56.16 22.89 17.89
N ALA A 65 -56.10 23.91 17.02
CA ALA A 65 -54.93 24.15 16.17
C ALA A 65 -53.86 25.05 16.82
N ALA A 66 -54.25 26.08 17.57
CA ALA A 66 -53.31 27.02 18.18
C ALA A 66 -52.29 26.36 19.15
N PRO A 67 -52.64 25.35 19.98
CA PRO A 67 -51.68 24.70 20.87
C PRO A 67 -50.89 23.56 20.20
N ALA A 68 -50.89 23.44 18.87
CA ALA A 68 -50.13 22.40 18.17
C ALA A 68 -48.64 22.34 18.55
N PHE A 69 -48.02 23.51 18.78
CA PHE A 69 -46.64 23.60 19.25
C PHE A 69 -46.46 23.07 20.68
N LEU A 70 -47.48 23.19 21.53
CA LEU A 70 -47.47 22.68 22.90
C LEU A 70 -47.57 21.15 22.91
N TYR A 71 -48.43 20.57 22.05
CA TYR A 71 -48.49 19.12 21.86
C TYR A 71 -47.14 18.56 21.38
N ASN A 72 -46.47 19.25 20.46
CA ASN A 72 -45.14 18.87 19.98
C ASN A 72 -44.09 18.94 21.09
N ARG A 73 -44.16 19.94 21.97
CA ARG A 73 -43.30 20.07 23.15
C ARG A 73 -43.51 18.96 24.18
N LEU A 74 -44.75 18.55 24.41
CA LEU A 74 -45.12 17.44 25.31
C LEU A 74 -44.79 16.05 24.74
N GLY A 75 -44.24 15.98 23.52
CA GLY A 75 -43.91 14.71 22.86
C GLY A 75 -45.08 14.05 22.14
N LEU A 76 -46.28 14.65 22.15
CA LEU A 76 -47.50 14.17 21.49
C LEU A 76 -47.53 14.53 19.99
N ARG A 77 -46.43 14.25 19.29
CA ARG A 77 -46.15 14.73 17.93
C ARG A 77 -47.09 14.18 16.87
N ARG A 78 -47.49 12.90 17.03
CA ARG A 78 -48.45 12.26 16.13
C ARG A 78 -49.84 12.87 16.28
N ILE A 79 -50.25 13.16 17.51
CA ILE A 79 -51.55 13.78 17.81
C ILE A 79 -51.59 15.20 17.28
N SER A 80 -50.56 16.02 17.53
CA SER A 80 -50.47 17.39 17.02
C SER A 80 -50.68 17.44 15.50
N ARG A 81 -49.95 16.60 14.77
CA ARG A 81 -50.04 16.53 13.31
C ARG A 81 -51.36 16.01 12.80
N PHE A 82 -51.92 14.99 13.46
CA PHE A 82 -53.24 14.48 13.13
C PHE A 82 -54.33 15.54 13.33
N VAL A 83 -54.27 16.28 14.44
CA VAL A 83 -55.18 17.39 14.71
C VAL A 83 -55.10 18.45 13.62
N ILE A 84 -53.90 18.91 13.27
CA ILE A 84 -53.71 19.90 12.19
C ILE A 84 -54.14 19.36 10.82
N ALA A 85 -53.94 18.07 10.55
CA ALA A 85 -54.24 17.47 9.26
C ALA A 85 -55.74 17.22 9.03
N VAL A 86 -56.50 16.92 10.09
CA VAL A 86 -57.88 16.40 9.98
C VAL A 86 -58.93 17.37 10.53
N VAL A 87 -58.69 17.96 11.71
CA VAL A 87 -59.71 18.76 12.42
C VAL A 87 -60.19 19.98 11.62
N PRO A 88 -59.32 20.76 10.95
CA PRO A 88 -59.79 21.89 10.13
C PRO A 88 -60.72 21.45 8.99
N CYS A 89 -60.45 20.31 8.35
CA CYS A 89 -61.30 19.77 7.31
C CYS A 89 -62.67 19.38 7.89
N VAL A 90 -62.68 18.60 8.98
CA VAL A 90 -63.93 18.17 9.65
C VAL A 90 -64.79 19.36 10.07
N LEU A 91 -64.19 20.38 10.70
CA LEU A 91 -64.93 21.53 11.21
C LEU A 91 -65.49 22.41 10.08
N VAL A 92 -64.74 22.62 8.99
CA VAL A 92 -65.25 23.38 7.84
C VAL A 92 -66.40 22.65 7.16
N ASN A 93 -66.33 21.33 7.01
CA ASN A 93 -67.43 20.56 6.43
C ASN A 93 -68.65 20.52 7.37
N GLY A 94 -68.44 20.40 8.69
CA GLY A 94 -69.51 20.49 9.68
C GLY A 94 -70.19 21.86 9.67
N TYR A 95 -69.40 22.95 9.62
CA TYR A 95 -69.91 24.32 9.48
C TYR A 95 -70.74 24.47 8.19
N ASN A 96 -70.27 23.93 7.07
CA ASN A 96 -71.02 23.96 5.81
C ASN A 96 -72.32 23.15 5.88
N GLY A 97 -72.30 21.99 6.57
CA GLY A 97 -73.49 21.16 6.79
C GLY A 97 -74.58 21.90 7.57
N PHE A 98 -74.22 22.62 8.64
CA PHE A 98 -75.17 23.46 9.40
C PHE A 98 -75.74 24.65 8.60
N LEU A 99 -75.05 25.09 7.55
CA LEU A 99 -75.52 26.16 6.66
C LEU A 99 -76.34 25.67 5.46
N THR A 100 -76.50 24.35 5.31
CA THR A 100 -77.18 23.74 4.18
C THR A 100 -78.56 23.24 4.61
N ASP A 101 -79.63 23.93 4.19
CA ASP A 101 -81.01 23.50 4.47
C ASP A 101 -81.41 22.26 3.65
N SER A 102 -82.42 21.51 4.13
CA SER A 102 -82.94 20.31 3.46
C SER A 102 -83.33 20.57 2.00
N GLY A 103 -82.73 19.80 1.08
CA GLY A 103 -82.99 19.85 -0.36
C GLY A 103 -82.16 20.86 -1.17
N ASN A 104 -81.14 21.48 -0.57
CA ASN A 104 -80.23 22.39 -1.29
C ASN A 104 -78.79 21.87 -1.35
N PHE A 105 -78.04 22.27 -2.38
CA PHE A 105 -76.63 21.94 -2.51
C PHE A 105 -75.76 22.67 -1.46
N PRO A 106 -74.64 22.05 -1.02
CA PRO A 106 -73.69 22.69 -0.12
C PRO A 106 -73.08 23.98 -0.68
N LEU A 107 -72.68 24.90 0.21
CA LEU A 107 -72.11 26.18 -0.19
C LEU A 107 -70.72 26.00 -0.83
N TYR A 108 -70.62 26.29 -2.13
CA TYR A 108 -69.40 26.09 -2.92
C TYR A 108 -68.18 26.86 -2.37
N GLY A 109 -68.37 28.09 -1.89
CA GLY A 109 -67.27 28.90 -1.37
C GLY A 109 -66.60 28.29 -0.13
N ILE A 110 -67.40 27.70 0.77
CA ILE A 110 -66.90 27.00 1.96
C ILE A 110 -66.33 25.63 1.58
N GLY A 111 -66.94 24.96 0.60
CA GLY A 111 -66.42 23.72 0.00
C GLY A 111 -65.00 23.86 -0.57
N MET A 112 -64.65 25.02 -1.14
CA MET A 112 -63.29 25.28 -1.62
C MET A 112 -62.24 25.33 -0.49
N ILE A 113 -62.62 25.84 0.68
CA ILE A 113 -61.75 25.84 1.87
C ILE A 113 -61.53 24.40 2.36
N SER A 114 -62.59 23.59 2.36
CA SER A 114 -62.57 22.16 2.68
C SER A 114 -61.58 21.38 1.80
N LEU A 115 -61.61 21.59 0.47
CA LEU A 115 -60.65 20.98 -0.46
C LEU A 115 -59.20 21.41 -0.19
N GLY A 116 -58.99 22.68 0.18
CA GLY A 116 -57.68 23.17 0.61
C GLY A 116 -57.16 22.43 1.85
N PHE A 117 -58.00 22.24 2.87
CA PHE A 117 -57.62 21.53 4.10
C PHE A 117 -57.47 20.02 3.91
N ALA A 118 -58.17 19.41 2.96
CA ALA A 118 -58.01 17.99 2.64
C ALA A 118 -56.57 17.63 2.23
N MET A 119 -55.79 18.60 1.71
CA MET A 119 -54.39 18.43 1.30
C MET A 119 -53.36 18.61 2.42
N LEU A 120 -53.75 19.10 3.61
CA LEU A 120 -52.82 19.32 4.73
C LEU A 120 -52.05 18.07 5.17
N PRO A 121 -52.61 16.84 5.16
CA PRO A 121 -51.84 15.64 5.48
C PRO A 121 -50.55 15.51 4.66
N LEU A 122 -50.56 15.89 3.38
CA LEU A 122 -49.40 15.82 2.48
C LEU A 122 -48.29 16.81 2.87
N VAL A 123 -48.63 17.86 3.60
CA VAL A 123 -47.67 18.88 4.05
C VAL A 123 -47.05 18.47 5.38
N VAL A 124 -47.85 17.99 6.34
CA VAL A 124 -47.42 17.76 7.75
C VAL A 124 -46.92 16.34 8.05
N PHE A 125 -47.19 15.36 7.18
CA PHE A 125 -46.66 14.01 7.31
C PHE A 125 -45.56 13.71 6.31
N ALA A 126 -44.52 13.02 6.77
CA ALA A 126 -43.52 12.47 5.88
C ALA A 126 -44.02 11.18 5.22
N TYR A 127 -43.54 10.88 4.00
CA TYR A 127 -43.80 9.59 3.33
C TYR A 127 -43.43 8.36 4.17
N ALA A 128 -42.47 8.48 5.09
CA ALA A 128 -42.11 7.42 6.02
C ALA A 128 -43.25 7.06 7.00
N GLU A 129 -44.20 7.97 7.23
CA GLU A 129 -45.35 7.80 8.11
C GLU A 129 -46.62 7.45 7.32
N TYR A 130 -46.46 6.65 6.26
CA TYR A 130 -47.51 6.34 5.29
C TYR A 130 -48.83 5.89 5.91
N ALA A 131 -48.79 5.10 7.00
CA ALA A 131 -50.00 4.64 7.68
C ALA A 131 -50.88 5.78 8.19
N ILE A 132 -50.29 6.76 8.91
CA ILE A 132 -51.03 7.89 9.47
C ILE A 132 -51.40 8.89 8.38
N LEU A 133 -50.50 9.10 7.40
CA LEU A 133 -50.76 9.94 6.24
C LEU A 133 -51.99 9.45 5.45
N ILE A 134 -52.00 8.18 5.05
CA ILE A 134 -53.09 7.57 4.28
C ILE A 134 -54.38 7.61 5.10
N THR A 135 -54.33 7.27 6.39
CA THR A 135 -55.51 7.31 7.27
C THR A 135 -56.09 8.72 7.34
N SER A 136 -55.25 9.75 7.49
CA SER A 136 -55.70 11.15 7.55
C SER A 136 -56.29 11.62 6.22
N LEU A 137 -55.71 11.21 5.09
CA LEU A 137 -56.25 11.48 3.75
C LEU A 137 -57.60 10.81 3.53
N LEU A 138 -57.74 9.55 3.94
CA LEU A 138 -59.00 8.81 3.82
C LEU A 138 -60.10 9.42 4.70
N ILE A 139 -59.77 9.86 5.91
CA ILE A 139 -60.73 10.56 6.78
C ILE A 139 -61.18 11.87 6.12
N ASN A 140 -60.24 12.69 5.63
CA ASN A 140 -60.59 13.94 4.97
C ASN A 140 -61.41 13.70 3.70
N LEU A 141 -61.05 12.69 2.89
CA LEU A 141 -61.80 12.31 1.70
C LEU A 141 -63.22 11.88 2.05
N ALA A 142 -63.39 11.03 3.07
CA ALA A 142 -64.71 10.58 3.53
C ALA A 142 -65.57 11.78 3.96
N VAL A 143 -65.01 12.70 4.75
CA VAL A 143 -65.69 13.91 5.23
C VAL A 143 -66.14 14.80 4.07
N VAL A 144 -65.29 14.99 3.05
CA VAL A 144 -65.62 15.78 1.86
C VAL A 144 -66.72 15.10 1.03
N LEU A 145 -66.65 13.78 0.88
CA LEU A 145 -67.65 13.01 0.11
C LEU A 145 -69.00 12.92 0.81
N THR A 146 -69.04 12.97 2.15
CA THR A 146 -70.29 13.00 2.91
C THR A 146 -70.98 14.37 2.90
N LEU A 147 -70.32 15.42 2.41
CA LEU A 147 -70.85 16.79 2.37
C LEU A 147 -72.26 16.90 1.74
N PRO A 148 -72.56 16.28 0.58
CA PRO A 148 -73.89 16.36 -0.03
C PRO A 148 -74.97 15.57 0.73
N TYR A 149 -74.59 14.74 1.69
CA TYR A 149 -75.48 13.82 2.40
C TYR A 149 -75.80 14.27 3.83
N TYR A 150 -75.35 15.46 4.26
CA TYR A 150 -75.73 16.04 5.56
C TYR A 150 -77.18 16.56 5.62
N GLU A 151 -77.94 16.42 4.53
CA GLU A 151 -79.34 16.85 4.42
C GLU A 151 -80.19 16.34 5.60
N GLY A 152 -80.71 17.26 6.41
CA GLY A 152 -81.68 16.97 7.46
C GLY A 152 -81.15 16.41 8.78
N PHE A 153 -79.85 16.18 8.95
CA PHE A 153 -79.28 15.71 10.23
C PHE A 153 -78.87 16.86 11.17
N LEU A 154 -78.50 18.03 10.62
CA LEU A 154 -77.99 19.19 11.33
C LEU A 154 -78.86 20.42 11.02
N VAL A 155 -80.09 20.46 11.52
CA VAL A 155 -81.01 21.58 11.27
C VAL A 155 -80.82 22.67 12.32
N LEU A 156 -80.47 23.88 11.90
CA LEU A 156 -80.64 25.10 12.70
C LEU A 156 -82.03 25.67 12.39
N GLU A 157 -82.86 25.87 13.41
CA GLU A 157 -84.19 26.49 13.27
C GLU A 157 -84.12 28.02 13.05
N THR A 158 -82.94 28.61 12.82
CA THR A 158 -82.72 30.05 12.88
C THR A 158 -82.86 30.78 11.54
N THR A 159 -83.29 32.03 11.63
CA THR A 159 -83.44 32.97 10.51
C THR A 159 -82.10 33.65 10.18
N PHE A 160 -81.24 33.00 9.40
CA PHE A 160 -80.05 33.63 8.84
C PHE A 160 -80.22 33.91 7.32
N ASN A 161 -79.63 35.00 6.82
CA ASN A 161 -79.74 35.37 5.40
C ASN A 161 -78.75 34.59 4.52
N ARG A 162 -79.18 33.42 4.05
CA ARG A 162 -78.43 32.52 3.19
C ARG A 162 -77.94 33.14 1.88
N GLU A 163 -78.65 34.15 1.36
CA GLU A 163 -78.27 34.87 0.13
C GLU A 163 -76.86 35.47 0.25
N ILE A 164 -76.44 35.88 1.46
CA ILE A 164 -75.09 36.41 1.72
C ILE A 164 -73.99 35.39 1.38
N PHE A 165 -74.26 34.10 1.60
CA PHE A 165 -73.32 32.99 1.42
C PHE A 165 -73.44 32.31 0.05
N GLU A 166 -74.61 32.37 -0.60
CA GLU A 166 -74.85 31.77 -1.91
C GLU A 166 -74.56 32.69 -3.11
N THR A 167 -74.91 33.96 -2.99
CA THR A 167 -74.79 34.95 -4.09
C THR A 167 -74.13 36.25 -3.65
N GLY A 168 -74.04 36.51 -2.34
CA GLY A 168 -73.42 37.68 -1.76
C GLY A 168 -71.89 37.60 -1.60
N TRP A 169 -71.33 38.63 -0.95
CA TRP A 169 -69.89 38.83 -0.80
C TRP A 169 -69.17 37.70 -0.06
N MET A 170 -69.85 36.97 0.82
CA MET A 170 -69.25 35.89 1.61
C MET A 170 -68.88 34.68 0.74
N ARG A 171 -69.63 34.42 -0.34
CA ARG A 171 -69.27 33.42 -1.36
C ARG A 171 -67.91 33.72 -1.97
N ASP A 172 -67.73 34.96 -2.41
CA ASP A 172 -66.52 35.38 -3.14
C ASP A 172 -65.31 35.39 -2.21
N VAL A 173 -65.47 35.89 -0.97
CA VAL A 173 -64.44 35.84 0.07
C VAL A 173 -64.06 34.39 0.41
N SER A 174 -65.02 33.50 0.63
CA SER A 174 -64.73 32.10 0.99
C SER A 174 -64.04 31.36 -0.16
N THR A 175 -64.47 31.60 -1.40
CA THR A 175 -63.85 31.04 -2.60
C THR A 175 -62.41 31.52 -2.75
N ALA A 176 -62.17 32.82 -2.58
CA ALA A 176 -60.82 33.40 -2.64
C ALA A 176 -59.91 32.84 -1.55
N VAL A 177 -60.40 32.73 -0.31
CA VAL A 177 -59.66 32.10 0.80
C VAL A 177 -59.37 30.63 0.49
N GLY A 178 -60.35 29.87 -0.01
CA GLY A 178 -60.17 28.46 -0.39
C GLY A 178 -59.12 28.28 -1.48
N MET A 179 -59.12 29.14 -2.50
CA MET A 179 -58.07 29.16 -3.52
C MET A 179 -56.70 29.45 -2.91
N VAL A 180 -56.57 30.48 -2.06
CA VAL A 180 -55.30 30.82 -1.40
C VAL A 180 -54.76 29.65 -0.58
N VAL A 181 -55.63 28.97 0.19
CA VAL A 181 -55.24 27.79 0.99
C VAL A 181 -54.78 26.64 0.09
N ALA A 182 -55.53 26.33 -0.98
CA ALA A 182 -55.19 25.27 -1.92
C ALA A 182 -53.87 25.53 -2.64
N PHE A 183 -53.67 26.74 -3.19
CA PHE A 183 -52.43 27.13 -3.86
C PHE A 183 -51.24 27.17 -2.89
N SER A 184 -51.43 27.65 -1.67
CA SER A 184 -50.38 27.67 -0.64
C SER A 184 -49.93 26.25 -0.28
N ASN A 185 -50.88 25.33 -0.08
CA ASN A 185 -50.57 23.93 0.20
C ASN A 185 -49.85 23.26 -0.99
N MET A 186 -50.33 23.49 -2.21
CA MET A 186 -49.67 22.96 -3.42
C MET A 186 -48.24 23.48 -3.56
N PHE A 187 -48.01 24.78 -3.34
CA PHE A 187 -46.69 25.39 -3.39
C PHE A 187 -45.74 24.78 -2.35
N LEU A 188 -46.21 24.59 -1.10
CA LEU A 188 -45.42 23.97 -0.03
C LEU A 188 -45.01 22.53 -0.39
N VAL A 189 -45.93 21.73 -0.93
CA VAL A 189 -45.62 20.35 -1.37
C VAL A 189 -44.55 20.34 -2.47
N VAL A 190 -44.67 21.24 -3.45
CA VAL A 190 -43.67 21.36 -4.54
C VAL A 190 -42.30 21.79 -4.01
N ASP A 191 -42.25 22.79 -3.13
CA ASP A 191 -40.99 23.26 -2.53
C ASP A 191 -40.31 22.16 -1.70
N LEU A 192 -41.07 21.43 -0.88
CA LEU A 192 -40.55 20.31 -0.10
C LEU A 192 -39.99 19.19 -0.98
N ASN A 193 -40.69 18.85 -2.06
CA ASN A 193 -40.22 17.83 -3.01
C ASN A 193 -38.95 18.29 -3.74
N ARG A 194 -38.86 19.56 -4.15
CA ARG A 194 -37.65 20.12 -4.77
C ARG A 194 -36.45 20.10 -3.82
N LYS A 195 -36.64 20.49 -2.56
CA LYS A 195 -35.59 20.44 -1.52
C LYS A 195 -35.09 19.01 -1.29
N LYS A 196 -36.02 18.04 -1.20
CA LYS A 196 -35.68 16.61 -1.02
C LYS A 196 -34.85 16.08 -2.20
N SER A 197 -35.25 16.40 -3.44
CA SER A 197 -34.54 15.97 -4.63
C SER A 197 -33.09 16.50 -4.70
N ARG A 198 -32.88 17.78 -4.33
CA ARG A 198 -31.54 18.38 -4.28
C ARG A 198 -30.62 17.71 -3.25
N ARG A 199 -31.12 17.46 -2.03
CA ARG A 199 -30.35 16.76 -0.98
C ARG A 199 -29.96 15.36 -1.43
N LEU A 200 -30.87 14.64 -2.10
CA LEU A 200 -30.59 13.29 -2.60
C LEU A 200 -29.47 13.31 -3.65
N GLN A 201 -29.49 14.27 -4.58
CA GLN A 201 -28.42 14.43 -5.57
C GLN A 201 -27.07 14.75 -4.93
N GLN A 202 -27.04 15.59 -3.89
CA GLN A 202 -25.80 15.90 -3.16
C GLN A 202 -25.20 14.67 -2.49
N ILE A 203 -26.01 13.89 -1.77
CA ILE A 203 -25.56 12.65 -1.11
C ILE A 203 -25.01 11.66 -2.14
N LEU A 204 -25.69 11.52 -3.29
CA LEU A 204 -25.22 10.64 -4.36
C LEU A 204 -23.90 11.12 -4.97
N ALA A 205 -23.73 12.43 -5.16
CA ALA A 205 -22.48 13.00 -5.67
C ALA A 205 -21.32 12.75 -4.69
N GLU A 206 -21.51 13.02 -3.40
CA GLU A 206 -20.51 12.79 -2.36
C GLU A 206 -20.15 11.31 -2.23
N ALA A 207 -21.14 10.41 -2.31
CA ALA A 207 -20.91 8.97 -2.28
C ALA A 207 -20.10 8.50 -3.50
N ASN A 208 -20.39 9.02 -4.69
CA ASN A 208 -19.64 8.69 -5.90
C ASN A 208 -18.20 9.18 -5.84
N GLU A 209 -17.97 10.43 -5.44
CA GLU A 209 -16.62 10.99 -5.26
C GLU A 209 -15.80 10.15 -4.27
N LYS A 210 -16.40 9.77 -3.14
CA LYS A 210 -15.74 8.92 -2.14
C LYS A 210 -15.42 7.52 -2.68
N ASN A 211 -16.30 6.96 -3.50
CA ASN A 211 -16.07 5.65 -4.12
C ASN A 211 -14.93 5.70 -5.16
N GLU A 212 -14.87 6.75 -5.99
CA GLU A 212 -13.76 6.95 -6.94
C GLU A 212 -12.43 7.11 -6.19
N ALA A 213 -12.39 7.91 -5.13
CA ALA A 213 -11.21 8.07 -4.30
C ALA A 213 -10.76 6.76 -3.65
N LEU A 214 -11.70 5.93 -3.18
CA LEU A 214 -11.42 4.61 -2.63
C LEU A 214 -10.84 3.66 -3.69
N GLN A 215 -11.39 3.64 -4.90
CA GLN A 215 -10.84 2.82 -5.99
C GLN A 215 -9.41 3.23 -6.35
N VAL A 216 -9.15 4.53 -6.50
CA VAL A 216 -7.80 5.04 -6.76
C VAL A 216 -6.83 4.67 -5.63
N SER A 217 -7.27 4.76 -4.37
CA SER A 217 -6.48 4.36 -3.22
C SER A 217 -6.19 2.85 -3.21
N GLN A 218 -7.16 2.01 -3.56
CA GLN A 218 -6.98 0.56 -3.65
C GLN A 218 -5.97 0.19 -4.73
N THR A 219 -6.10 0.74 -5.94
CA THR A 219 -5.14 0.48 -7.03
C THR A 219 -3.73 0.95 -6.68
N LYS A 220 -3.58 2.08 -5.98
CA LYS A 220 -2.28 2.54 -5.49
C LYS A 220 -1.68 1.58 -4.46
N ALA A 221 -2.49 1.06 -3.54
CA ALA A 221 -2.05 0.10 -2.53
C ALA A 221 -1.60 -1.21 -3.19
N GLU A 222 -2.34 -1.74 -4.17
CA GLU A 222 -1.97 -2.94 -4.92
C GLU A 222 -0.62 -2.79 -5.63
N LYS A 223 -0.42 -1.66 -6.33
CA LYS A 223 0.87 -1.36 -6.98
C LYS A 223 2.02 -1.26 -5.98
N ALA A 224 1.80 -0.63 -4.83
CA ALA A 224 2.81 -0.53 -3.78
C ALA A 224 3.19 -1.91 -3.22
N ILE A 225 2.23 -2.82 -3.03
CA ILE A 225 2.49 -4.19 -2.59
C ILE A 225 3.32 -4.96 -3.63
N ASP A 226 3.00 -4.84 -4.92
CA ASP A 226 3.76 -5.49 -6.01
C ASP A 226 5.21 -4.96 -6.08
N GLU A 227 5.41 -3.64 -6.00
CA GLU A 227 6.74 -3.03 -5.99
C GLU A 227 7.56 -3.43 -4.76
N LEU A 228 6.93 -3.50 -3.58
CA LEU A 228 7.59 -3.98 -2.36
C LEU A 228 7.98 -5.46 -2.48
N GLY A 229 7.12 -6.31 -3.06
CA GLY A 229 7.42 -7.72 -3.32
C GLY A 229 8.68 -7.87 -4.18
N LYS A 230 8.73 -7.17 -5.32
CA LYS A 230 9.90 -7.19 -6.22
C LYS A 230 11.17 -6.70 -5.54
N THR A 231 11.07 -5.64 -4.74
CA THR A 231 12.21 -5.09 -4.00
C THR A 231 12.72 -6.09 -2.96
N GLN A 232 11.81 -6.77 -2.25
CA GLN A 232 12.17 -7.79 -1.27
C GLN A 232 12.89 -8.98 -1.91
N ASP A 233 12.45 -9.44 -3.09
CA ASP A 233 13.09 -10.57 -3.76
C ASP A 233 14.50 -10.21 -4.25
N ILE A 234 14.72 -8.99 -4.75
CA ILE A 234 16.05 -8.49 -5.12
C ILE A 234 16.96 -8.44 -3.89
N GLU A 235 16.47 -7.90 -2.76
CA GLU A 235 17.25 -7.80 -1.53
C GLU A 235 17.58 -9.16 -0.93
N LYS A 236 16.65 -10.13 -0.96
CA LYS A 236 16.94 -11.52 -0.58
C LYS A 236 18.04 -12.14 -1.44
N GLY A 237 17.99 -11.93 -2.76
CA GLY A 237 19.04 -12.41 -3.67
C GLY A 237 20.41 -11.79 -3.35
N ARG A 238 20.46 -10.48 -3.10
CA ARG A 238 21.69 -9.78 -2.68
C ARG A 238 22.23 -10.28 -1.35
N GLN A 239 21.36 -10.47 -0.37
CA GLN A 239 21.74 -10.99 0.94
C GLN A 239 22.32 -12.40 0.83
N TRP A 240 21.67 -13.29 0.07
CA TRP A 240 22.16 -14.63 -0.20
C TRP A 240 23.55 -14.60 -0.85
N ILE A 241 23.76 -13.77 -1.88
CA ILE A 241 25.08 -13.58 -2.50
C ILE A 241 26.12 -13.08 -1.49
N ALA A 242 25.76 -12.14 -0.62
CA ALA A 242 26.67 -11.56 0.37
C ALA A 242 27.07 -12.57 1.45
N GLU A 243 26.12 -13.36 1.95
CA GLU A 243 26.36 -14.43 2.92
C GLU A 243 27.30 -15.49 2.34
N GLY A 244 27.00 -16.02 1.14
CA GLY A 244 27.87 -17.00 0.50
C GLY A 244 29.28 -16.48 0.22
N ASN A 245 29.42 -15.21 -0.20
CA ASN A 245 30.74 -14.60 -0.40
C ASN A 245 31.50 -14.44 0.92
N SER A 246 30.81 -14.10 2.01
CA SER A 246 31.41 -14.00 3.35
C SER A 246 31.98 -15.34 3.80
N ASP A 247 31.22 -16.42 3.60
CA ASP A 247 31.63 -17.78 3.97
C ASP A 247 32.82 -18.26 3.12
N VAL A 248 32.79 -18.01 1.81
CA VAL A 248 33.95 -18.28 0.92
C VAL A 248 35.20 -17.55 1.40
N ASN A 249 35.07 -16.26 1.72
CA ASN A 249 36.18 -15.47 2.25
C ASN A 249 36.69 -16.00 3.60
N GLY A 250 35.79 -16.50 4.46
CA GLY A 250 36.15 -17.17 5.70
C GLY A 250 36.99 -18.42 5.47
N LEU A 251 36.56 -19.29 4.55
CA LEU A 251 37.27 -20.53 4.19
C LEU A 251 38.64 -20.26 3.59
N LEU A 252 38.76 -19.25 2.72
CA LEU A 252 40.02 -18.84 2.12
C LEU A 252 41.01 -18.32 3.19
N ARG A 253 40.53 -17.57 4.18
CA ARG A 253 41.38 -17.08 5.30
C ARG A 253 41.85 -18.20 6.22
N GLU A 254 40.98 -19.15 6.57
CA GLU A 254 41.31 -20.24 7.48
C GLU A 254 42.41 -21.16 6.92
N HIS A 255 42.48 -21.32 5.59
CA HIS A 255 43.36 -22.28 4.92
C HIS A 255 44.55 -21.63 4.17
N GLN A 256 44.93 -20.39 4.51
CA GLN A 256 46.06 -19.70 3.86
C GLN A 256 47.38 -20.49 3.93
N SER A 257 47.56 -21.36 4.93
CA SER A 257 48.79 -22.15 5.12
C SER A 257 48.79 -23.52 4.43
N ASP A 258 47.63 -24.04 3.99
CA ASP A 258 47.50 -25.32 3.28
C ASP A 258 46.48 -25.18 2.14
N LEU A 259 46.97 -24.56 1.05
CA LEU A 259 46.17 -24.23 -0.13
C LEU A 259 45.48 -25.46 -0.74
N ALA A 260 46.16 -26.62 -0.76
CA ALA A 260 45.63 -27.85 -1.34
C ALA A 260 44.44 -28.43 -0.57
N LYS A 261 44.47 -28.39 0.77
CA LYS A 261 43.28 -28.76 1.58
C LYS A 261 42.19 -27.69 1.51
N GLY A 262 42.58 -26.41 1.37
CA GLY A 262 41.67 -25.27 1.21
C GLY A 262 40.76 -25.42 -0.01
N TYR A 263 41.31 -25.72 -1.19
CA TYR A 263 40.52 -25.80 -2.43
C TYR A 263 39.43 -26.87 -2.41
N ASN A 264 39.69 -28.04 -1.80
CA ASN A 264 38.69 -29.11 -1.69
C ASN A 264 37.52 -28.72 -0.77
N LYS A 265 37.79 -28.05 0.36
CA LYS A 265 36.73 -27.53 1.23
C LYS A 265 35.94 -26.41 0.56
N LEU A 266 36.65 -25.53 -0.15
CA LEU A 266 36.06 -24.41 -0.88
C LEU A 266 35.09 -24.89 -1.97
N ILE A 267 35.52 -25.77 -2.87
CA ILE A 267 34.63 -26.27 -3.93
C ILE A 267 33.47 -27.10 -3.36
N SER A 268 33.70 -27.86 -2.28
CA SER A 268 32.64 -28.58 -1.55
C SER A 268 31.58 -27.64 -0.99
N PHE A 269 32.00 -26.50 -0.41
CA PHE A 269 31.07 -25.47 0.05
C PHE A 269 30.28 -24.87 -1.11
N ILE A 270 30.95 -24.41 -2.17
CA ILE A 270 30.30 -23.72 -3.30
C ILE A 270 29.28 -24.64 -3.98
N VAL A 271 29.65 -25.90 -4.25
CA VAL A 271 28.75 -26.88 -4.88
C VAL A 271 27.51 -27.11 -4.00
N LYS A 272 27.67 -27.29 -2.69
CA LYS A 272 26.54 -27.47 -1.77
C LYS A 272 25.68 -26.22 -1.64
N TYR A 273 26.29 -25.04 -1.57
CA TYR A 273 25.59 -23.77 -1.44
C TYR A 273 24.70 -23.50 -2.67
N LEU A 274 25.16 -23.90 -3.85
CA LEU A 274 24.41 -23.82 -5.11
C LEU A 274 23.39 -24.95 -5.30
N ASN A 275 23.32 -25.95 -4.40
CA ASN A 275 22.62 -27.21 -4.62
C ASN A 275 23.02 -27.93 -5.92
N ALA A 276 24.26 -27.72 -6.36
CA ALA A 276 24.86 -28.41 -7.49
C ALA A 276 25.40 -29.79 -7.07
N GLN A 277 25.84 -30.60 -8.03
CA GLN A 277 26.25 -31.98 -7.76
C GLN A 277 27.75 -32.19 -7.83
N GLN A 278 28.44 -31.47 -8.72
CA GLN A 278 29.84 -31.71 -9.00
C GLN A 278 30.56 -30.38 -9.28
N GLY A 279 31.83 -30.31 -8.91
CA GLY A 279 32.66 -29.15 -9.27
C GLY A 279 34.15 -29.41 -9.14
N ALA A 280 34.93 -28.57 -9.82
CA ALA A 280 36.38 -28.63 -9.83
C ALA A 280 36.99 -27.22 -9.88
N ILE A 281 38.17 -27.07 -9.27
CA ILE A 281 39.00 -25.86 -9.34
C ILE A 281 40.30 -26.23 -10.02
N PHE A 282 40.62 -25.51 -11.08
CA PHE A 282 41.88 -25.60 -11.80
C PHE A 282 42.66 -24.29 -11.63
N VAL A 283 43.93 -24.39 -11.26
CA VAL A 283 44.82 -23.24 -11.04
C VAL A 283 45.90 -23.23 -12.13
N ALA A 284 46.16 -22.07 -12.70
CA ALA A 284 47.19 -21.89 -13.72
C ALA A 284 48.57 -21.96 -13.07
N GLU A 285 49.45 -22.82 -13.55
CA GLU A 285 50.81 -23.00 -13.02
C GLU A 285 51.83 -23.15 -14.13
N GLU A 286 53.04 -22.65 -13.88
CA GLU A 286 54.19 -22.88 -14.77
C GLU A 286 54.59 -24.36 -14.76
N VAL A 287 54.86 -24.93 -15.93
CA VAL A 287 55.30 -26.33 -16.08
C VAL A 287 56.66 -26.54 -15.41
N THR A 288 57.58 -25.59 -15.61
CA THR A 288 58.89 -25.54 -14.94
C THR A 288 59.10 -24.13 -14.39
N HIS A 289 59.75 -24.00 -13.23
CA HIS A 289 59.97 -22.68 -12.62
C HIS A 289 60.73 -21.76 -13.59
N GLY A 290 60.08 -20.66 -14.02
CA GLY A 290 60.62 -19.71 -15.00
C GLY A 290 60.31 -20.03 -16.47
N SER A 291 59.46 -21.01 -16.78
CA SER A 291 58.97 -21.26 -18.15
C SER A 291 57.75 -20.41 -18.48
N GLU A 292 57.64 -19.93 -19.73
CA GLU A 292 56.41 -19.27 -20.22
C GLU A 292 55.24 -20.26 -20.43
N GLU A 293 55.49 -21.56 -20.33
CA GLU A 293 54.48 -22.60 -20.54
C GLU A 293 53.61 -22.77 -19.28
N ILE A 294 52.32 -22.50 -19.43
CA ILE A 294 51.31 -22.55 -18.37
C ILE A 294 50.37 -23.74 -18.59
N VAL A 295 50.09 -24.47 -17.53
CA VAL A 295 49.08 -25.54 -17.51
C VAL A 295 48.05 -25.29 -16.40
N LEU A 296 46.80 -25.67 -16.65
CA LEU A 296 45.74 -25.62 -15.65
C LEU A 296 45.74 -26.92 -14.85
N LYS A 297 46.26 -26.89 -13.61
CA LYS A 297 46.30 -28.06 -12.74
C LYS A 297 45.09 -28.10 -11.82
N GLN A 298 44.45 -29.25 -11.75
CA GLN A 298 43.35 -29.46 -10.81
C GLN A 298 43.85 -29.42 -9.36
N ARG A 299 43.37 -28.44 -8.59
CA ARG A 299 43.72 -28.26 -7.17
C ARG A 299 42.59 -28.58 -6.19
N GLY A 300 41.35 -28.56 -6.65
CA GLY A 300 40.18 -28.91 -5.85
C GLY A 300 39.14 -29.70 -6.64
N GLY A 301 38.44 -30.61 -5.97
CA GLY A 301 37.35 -31.36 -6.56
C GLY A 301 36.26 -31.74 -5.56
N TYR A 302 35.02 -31.78 -6.03
CA TYR A 302 33.88 -32.33 -5.29
C TYR A 302 33.09 -33.29 -6.16
N ALA A 303 32.81 -34.48 -5.63
CA ALA A 303 32.09 -35.56 -6.30
C ALA A 303 32.67 -35.94 -7.68
N LEU A 304 34.01 -35.92 -7.80
CA LEU A 304 34.71 -36.34 -9.02
C LEU A 304 34.98 -37.86 -8.98
N GLY A 305 34.80 -38.53 -10.12
CA GLY A 305 35.16 -39.96 -10.27
C GLY A 305 36.65 -40.22 -10.02
N LYS A 306 37.00 -41.42 -9.56
CA LYS A 306 38.36 -41.81 -9.12
C LYS A 306 39.47 -41.55 -10.17
N GLU A 307 39.15 -41.60 -11.47
CA GLU A 307 40.11 -41.33 -12.55
C GLU A 307 40.44 -39.83 -12.69
N ARG A 308 39.52 -38.93 -12.30
CA ARG A 308 39.67 -37.47 -12.39
C ARG A 308 40.13 -36.81 -11.09
N TYR A 309 40.64 -37.59 -10.12
CA TYR A 309 41.09 -37.07 -8.82
C TYR A 309 42.63 -36.95 -8.71
N ARG A 310 43.39 -37.33 -9.73
CA ARG A 310 44.86 -37.36 -9.70
C ARG A 310 45.48 -36.43 -10.74
N GLY A 311 45.59 -35.15 -10.40
CA GLY A 311 46.45 -34.21 -11.13
C GLY A 311 46.11 -34.10 -12.62
N PHE A 312 44.81 -34.01 -12.95
CA PHE A 312 44.40 -33.73 -14.32
C PHE A 312 44.91 -32.33 -14.70
N GLU A 313 45.62 -32.26 -15.82
CA GLU A 313 46.16 -31.02 -16.37
C GLU A 313 45.44 -30.72 -17.67
N ILE A 314 45.12 -29.45 -17.89
CA ILE A 314 44.45 -28.96 -19.10
C ILE A 314 45.33 -27.88 -19.71
N GLN A 315 45.56 -27.97 -21.02
CA GLN A 315 46.30 -26.93 -21.73
C GLN A 315 45.43 -25.68 -21.93
N PRO A 316 45.99 -24.45 -21.90
CA PRO A 316 45.26 -23.26 -22.34
C PRO A 316 44.63 -23.45 -23.73
N GLY A 317 43.35 -23.12 -23.87
CA GLY A 317 42.57 -23.35 -25.10
C GLY A 317 42.05 -24.79 -25.29
N GLU A 318 42.41 -25.74 -24.42
CA GLU A 318 41.90 -27.11 -24.47
C GLU A 318 40.56 -27.23 -23.71
N GLY A 319 39.52 -27.68 -24.41
CA GLY A 319 38.19 -27.85 -23.83
C GLY A 319 37.57 -26.55 -23.30
N ILE A 320 36.50 -26.69 -22.51
CA ILE A 320 35.75 -25.52 -21.99
C ILE A 320 36.58 -24.76 -20.96
N ALA A 321 37.15 -25.46 -19.97
CA ALA A 321 38.09 -24.88 -19.00
C ALA A 321 39.23 -24.08 -19.66
N GLY A 322 39.94 -24.68 -20.61
CA GLY A 322 41.04 -24.01 -21.31
C GLY A 322 40.57 -22.84 -22.16
N THR A 323 39.40 -22.93 -22.79
CA THR A 323 38.80 -21.81 -23.56
C THR A 323 38.45 -20.65 -22.65
N VAL A 324 37.81 -20.91 -21.49
CA VAL A 324 37.44 -19.87 -20.52
C VAL A 324 38.68 -19.18 -19.95
N TYR A 325 39.76 -19.94 -19.73
CA TYR A 325 41.04 -19.39 -19.33
C TYR A 325 41.61 -18.39 -20.35
N VAL A 326 41.61 -18.76 -21.64
CA VAL A 326 42.15 -17.92 -22.72
C VAL A 326 41.26 -16.72 -23.03
N GLU A 327 39.94 -16.92 -23.10
CA GLU A 327 39.00 -15.85 -23.47
C GLU A 327 38.64 -14.92 -22.31
N ASN A 328 38.91 -15.33 -21.07
CA ASN A 328 38.50 -14.65 -19.85
C ASN A 328 37.00 -14.28 -19.86
N LYS A 329 36.18 -15.23 -20.30
CA LYS A 329 34.72 -15.10 -20.37
C LYS A 329 34.07 -16.35 -19.80
N PRO A 330 33.05 -16.20 -18.93
CA PRO A 330 32.35 -17.36 -18.43
C PRO A 330 31.56 -18.04 -19.54
N ILE A 331 31.54 -19.36 -19.52
CA ILE A 331 30.70 -20.20 -20.39
C ILE A 331 29.64 -20.85 -19.51
N ILE A 332 28.37 -20.56 -19.79
CA ILE A 332 27.23 -21.21 -19.14
C ILE A 332 26.48 -22.04 -20.16
N LEU A 333 26.36 -23.33 -19.87
CA LEU A 333 25.60 -24.29 -20.66
C LEU A 333 24.32 -24.62 -19.88
N GLU A 334 23.18 -24.16 -20.39
CA GLU A 334 21.87 -24.44 -19.78
C GLU A 334 21.39 -25.86 -20.07
N GLU A 335 21.87 -26.44 -21.17
CA GLU A 335 21.70 -27.84 -21.52
C GLU A 335 23.04 -28.39 -22.04
N LEU A 336 23.58 -29.39 -21.36
CA LEU A 336 24.76 -30.08 -21.83
C LEU A 336 24.41 -30.94 -23.07
N PRO A 337 25.36 -31.23 -23.98
CA PRO A 337 25.18 -32.20 -25.07
C PRO A 337 25.54 -33.64 -24.66
N GLY A 338 24.79 -34.66 -25.12
CA GLY A 338 25.01 -36.13 -24.95
C GLY A 338 25.87 -36.66 -23.77
N ASP A 339 26.72 -37.66 -24.00
CA ASP A 339 27.57 -38.28 -22.95
C ASP A 339 28.75 -37.39 -22.48
N PHE A 340 28.60 -36.06 -22.48
CA PHE A 340 29.66 -35.10 -22.15
C PHE A 340 30.22 -35.25 -20.73
N LEU A 341 29.35 -35.57 -19.76
CA LEU A 341 29.73 -35.78 -18.37
C LEU A 341 28.72 -36.72 -17.70
N ARG A 342 29.19 -37.60 -16.81
CA ARG A 342 28.33 -38.45 -15.97
C ARG A 342 28.71 -38.28 -14.50
N ILE A 343 27.70 -38.12 -13.65
CA ILE A 343 27.82 -38.10 -12.20
C ILE A 343 27.50 -39.52 -11.71
N SER A 344 28.53 -40.21 -11.24
CA SER A 344 28.42 -41.58 -10.76
C SER A 344 28.13 -41.65 -9.26
N SER A 345 27.18 -42.50 -8.88
CA SER A 345 26.91 -42.89 -7.50
C SER A 345 27.24 -44.39 -7.32
N GLY A 346 27.29 -44.84 -6.06
CA GLY A 346 27.44 -46.28 -5.76
C GLY A 346 26.26 -47.15 -6.23
N LEU A 347 25.17 -46.56 -6.72
CA LEU A 347 23.95 -47.23 -7.15
C LEU A 347 23.57 -47.00 -8.61
N GLY A 348 24.25 -46.08 -9.31
CA GLY A 348 23.93 -45.71 -10.70
C GLY A 348 24.55 -44.39 -11.12
N ASP A 349 24.46 -44.10 -12.42
CA ASP A 349 25.02 -42.90 -13.05
C ASP A 349 23.91 -42.02 -13.64
N GLU A 350 23.95 -40.72 -13.34
CA GLU A 350 23.01 -39.73 -13.86
C GLU A 350 23.79 -38.61 -14.56
N ARG A 351 23.13 -37.93 -15.49
CA ARG A 351 23.75 -36.88 -16.29
C ARG A 351 23.36 -35.48 -15.79
N PRO A 352 24.31 -34.55 -15.56
CA PRO A 352 23.99 -33.16 -15.26
C PRO A 352 23.26 -32.49 -16.44
N ILE A 353 22.37 -31.56 -16.13
CA ILE A 353 21.62 -30.79 -17.14
C ILE A 353 22.40 -29.54 -17.52
N ALA A 354 22.96 -28.83 -16.53
CA ALA A 354 23.63 -27.56 -16.73
C ALA A 354 25.09 -27.59 -16.24
N GLY A 355 25.91 -26.74 -16.87
CA GLY A 355 27.31 -26.52 -16.51
C GLY A 355 27.64 -25.03 -16.52
N ALA A 356 28.44 -24.59 -15.57
CA ALA A 356 28.92 -23.22 -15.47
C ALA A 356 30.44 -23.23 -15.26
N VAL A 357 31.16 -22.55 -16.14
CA VAL A 357 32.61 -22.41 -16.07
C VAL A 357 32.96 -20.93 -16.01
N TYR A 358 33.65 -20.53 -14.95
CA TYR A 358 34.02 -19.13 -14.70
C TYR A 358 35.54 -18.98 -14.59
N PRO A 359 36.11 -17.91 -15.17
CA PRO A 359 37.49 -17.56 -14.93
C PRO A 359 37.64 -17.02 -13.51
N MET A 360 38.68 -17.47 -12.81
CA MET A 360 39.12 -16.91 -11.54
C MET A 360 40.20 -15.88 -11.85
N GLN A 361 39.86 -14.59 -11.81
CA GLN A 361 40.75 -13.53 -12.30
C GLN A 361 40.96 -12.40 -11.29
N LEU A 362 42.05 -11.66 -11.49
CA LEU A 362 42.33 -10.37 -10.84
C LEU A 362 42.81 -9.38 -11.91
N GLU A 363 42.14 -8.23 -12.03
CA GLU A 363 42.51 -7.15 -12.95
C GLU A 363 42.73 -7.61 -14.42
N GLY A 364 41.95 -8.59 -14.87
CA GLY A 364 42.02 -9.14 -16.24
C GLY A 364 43.00 -10.31 -16.41
N THR A 365 43.84 -10.59 -15.41
CA THR A 365 44.73 -11.76 -15.39
C THR A 365 43.98 -12.96 -14.83
N VAL A 366 43.88 -14.04 -15.60
CA VAL A 366 43.22 -15.28 -15.18
C VAL A 366 44.21 -16.15 -14.41
N GLU A 367 43.91 -16.43 -13.15
CA GLU A 367 44.71 -17.24 -12.23
C GLU A 367 44.29 -18.72 -12.23
N GLY A 368 43.12 -19.01 -12.81
CA GLY A 368 42.58 -20.36 -12.95
C GLY A 368 41.13 -20.33 -13.40
N VAL A 369 40.47 -21.50 -13.36
CA VAL A 369 39.05 -21.65 -13.71
C VAL A 369 38.34 -22.54 -12.70
N ILE A 370 37.07 -22.24 -12.47
CA ILE A 370 36.16 -23.07 -11.66
C ILE A 370 35.04 -23.60 -12.56
N GLU A 371 34.77 -24.90 -12.47
CA GLU A 371 33.68 -25.56 -13.17
C GLU A 371 32.69 -26.15 -12.18
N ILE A 372 31.39 -25.93 -12.41
CA ILE A 372 30.31 -26.50 -11.60
C ILE A 372 29.23 -27.09 -12.50
N TYR A 373 28.74 -28.27 -12.14
CA TYR A 373 27.72 -29.00 -12.88
C TYR A 373 26.52 -29.30 -11.99
N SER A 374 25.33 -29.09 -12.53
CA SER A 374 24.06 -29.17 -11.83
C SER A 374 22.99 -29.95 -12.61
N PHE A 375 22.07 -30.61 -11.90
CA PHE A 375 20.85 -31.19 -12.47
C PHE A 375 19.78 -30.14 -12.79
N THR A 376 19.95 -28.89 -12.35
CA THR A 376 19.05 -27.78 -12.69
C THR A 376 19.83 -26.61 -13.28
N PRO A 377 19.27 -25.85 -14.24
CA PRO A 377 19.87 -24.62 -14.73
C PRO A 377 20.15 -23.62 -13.61
N PHE A 378 21.25 -22.86 -13.73
CA PHE A 378 21.59 -21.81 -12.78
C PHE A 378 20.73 -20.55 -13.01
N ASP A 379 20.09 -20.06 -11.96
CA ASP A 379 19.36 -18.80 -12.00
C ASP A 379 20.29 -17.57 -12.03
N SER A 380 19.74 -16.38 -12.19
CA SER A 380 20.53 -15.13 -12.28
C SER A 380 21.31 -14.82 -11.00
N VAL A 381 20.75 -15.14 -9.82
CA VAL A 381 21.37 -14.88 -8.51
C VAL A 381 22.56 -15.83 -8.32
N GLN A 382 22.40 -17.11 -8.69
CA GLN A 382 23.45 -18.12 -8.67
C GLN A 382 24.58 -17.80 -9.66
N LYS A 383 24.24 -17.35 -10.88
CA LYS A 383 25.21 -16.88 -11.88
C LYS A 383 26.03 -15.68 -11.35
N GLU A 384 25.38 -14.71 -10.71
CA GLU A 384 26.08 -13.56 -10.10
C GLU A 384 26.97 -13.98 -8.92
N PHE A 385 26.48 -14.89 -8.07
CA PHE A 385 27.27 -15.47 -6.98
C PHE A 385 28.53 -16.15 -7.50
N LEU A 386 28.40 -17.05 -8.49
CA LEU A 386 29.52 -17.73 -9.12
C LEU A 386 30.57 -16.77 -9.64
N LYS A 387 30.13 -15.69 -10.33
CA LYS A 387 31.05 -14.65 -10.81
C LYS A 387 31.84 -14.03 -9.66
N ARG A 388 31.15 -13.54 -8.62
CA ARG A 388 31.79 -12.85 -7.47
C ARG A 388 32.74 -13.76 -6.70
N VAL A 389 32.33 -15.01 -6.50
CA VAL A 389 33.17 -16.02 -5.85
C VAL A 389 34.39 -16.35 -6.69
N SER A 390 34.24 -16.49 -8.01
CA SER A 390 35.37 -16.74 -8.92
C SER A 390 36.39 -15.60 -8.89
N ASP A 391 35.93 -14.34 -8.94
CA ASP A 391 36.79 -13.15 -8.81
C ASP A 391 37.50 -13.13 -7.44
N THR A 392 36.78 -13.45 -6.36
CA THR A 392 37.34 -13.51 -5.00
C THR A 392 38.43 -14.57 -4.89
N ILE A 393 38.20 -15.75 -5.47
CA ILE A 393 39.19 -16.84 -5.48
C ILE A 393 40.39 -16.45 -6.33
N GLY A 394 40.19 -15.86 -7.51
CA GLY A 394 41.28 -15.37 -8.37
C GLY A 394 42.17 -14.37 -7.64
N SER A 395 41.57 -13.37 -6.98
CA SER A 395 42.30 -12.42 -6.14
C SER A 395 43.11 -13.11 -5.03
N ASN A 396 42.52 -14.11 -4.35
CA ASN A 396 43.21 -14.83 -3.29
C ASN A 396 44.39 -15.67 -3.82
N ILE A 397 44.22 -16.33 -4.97
CA ILE A 397 45.29 -17.09 -5.64
C ILE A 397 46.45 -16.16 -5.99
N ASN A 398 46.16 -14.99 -6.57
CA ASN A 398 47.17 -14.00 -6.91
C ASN A 398 47.96 -13.53 -5.67
N ILE A 399 47.26 -13.20 -4.58
CA ILE A 399 47.89 -12.82 -3.31
C ILE A 399 48.76 -13.94 -2.74
N ALA A 400 48.27 -15.18 -2.76
CA ALA A 400 49.02 -16.33 -2.29
C ALA A 400 50.31 -16.54 -3.10
N ARG A 401 50.21 -16.47 -4.43
CA ARG A 401 51.36 -16.57 -5.35
C ARG A 401 52.38 -15.46 -5.12
N ALA A 402 51.92 -14.22 -4.95
CA ALA A 402 52.80 -13.08 -4.65
C ALA A 402 53.55 -13.29 -3.32
N ASN A 403 52.86 -13.77 -2.28
CA ASN A 403 53.48 -14.07 -0.99
C ASN A 403 54.52 -15.19 -1.09
N ASP A 404 54.25 -16.24 -1.86
CA ASP A 404 55.21 -17.32 -2.05
C ASP A 404 56.44 -16.84 -2.83
N ARG A 405 56.25 -16.00 -3.85
CA ARG A 405 57.37 -15.37 -4.56
C ARG A 405 58.21 -14.48 -3.66
N ILE A 406 57.59 -13.73 -2.75
CA ILE A 406 58.29 -12.91 -1.76
C ILE A 406 59.13 -13.80 -0.82
N LYS A 407 58.61 -14.95 -0.38
CA LYS A 407 59.38 -15.90 0.45
C LYS A 407 60.58 -16.47 -0.30
N GLU A 408 60.40 -16.91 -1.54
CA GLU A 408 61.50 -17.42 -2.38
C GLU A 408 62.60 -16.37 -2.59
N LEU A 409 62.21 -15.13 -2.89
CA LEU A 409 63.15 -14.02 -3.06
C LEU A 409 63.88 -13.68 -1.75
N LEU A 410 63.19 -13.77 -0.61
CA LEU A 410 63.79 -13.57 0.70
C LEU A 410 64.81 -14.67 1.02
N GLU A 411 64.47 -15.94 0.78
CA GLU A 411 65.40 -17.07 0.96
C GLU A 411 66.64 -16.92 0.07
N THR A 412 66.43 -16.57 -1.21
CA THR A 412 67.53 -16.31 -2.15
C THR A 412 68.43 -15.16 -1.68
N SER A 413 67.83 -14.06 -1.20
CA SER A 413 68.57 -12.90 -0.70
C SER A 413 69.36 -13.23 0.57
N LEU A 414 68.81 -14.06 1.47
CA LEU A 414 69.50 -14.51 2.67
C LEU A 414 70.71 -15.38 2.30
N GLN A 415 70.53 -16.33 1.38
CA GLN A 415 71.62 -17.18 0.89
C GLN A 415 72.74 -16.35 0.24
N GLN A 416 72.39 -15.39 -0.63
CA GLN A 416 73.37 -14.49 -1.25
C GLN A 416 74.14 -13.65 -0.21
N THR A 417 73.46 -13.24 0.88
CA THR A 417 74.10 -12.50 1.98
C THR A 417 75.09 -13.39 2.75
N GLU A 418 74.76 -14.66 2.97
CA GLU A 418 75.68 -15.62 3.60
C GLU A 418 76.90 -15.91 2.73
N GLU A 419 76.71 -16.08 1.41
CA GLU A 419 77.81 -16.26 0.45
C GLU A 419 78.75 -15.05 0.42
N LEU A 420 78.22 -13.83 0.41
CA LEU A 420 79.02 -12.60 0.48
C LEU A 420 79.79 -12.49 1.79
N ARG A 421 79.19 -12.85 2.92
CA ARG A 421 79.89 -12.87 4.22
C ARG A 421 81.02 -13.89 4.25
N ALA A 422 80.82 -15.06 3.65
CA ALA A 422 81.87 -16.07 3.52
C ALA A 422 83.02 -15.55 2.63
N GLN A 423 82.72 -14.90 1.50
CA GLN A 423 83.73 -14.29 0.64
C GLN A 423 84.49 -13.15 1.33
N GLU A 424 83.80 -12.30 2.10
CA GLU A 424 84.43 -11.23 2.88
C GLU A 424 85.42 -11.80 3.91
N GLU A 425 85.02 -12.87 4.61
CA GLU A 425 85.88 -13.53 5.59
C GLU A 425 87.09 -14.20 4.92
N GLU A 426 86.91 -14.87 3.78
CA GLU A 426 88.01 -15.44 2.99
C GLU A 426 88.97 -14.35 2.49
N MET A 427 88.44 -13.24 1.97
CA MET A 427 89.23 -12.07 1.57
C MET A 427 90.01 -11.47 2.74
N ARG A 428 89.39 -11.40 3.94
CA ARG A 428 90.05 -10.93 5.16
C ARG A 428 91.20 -11.86 5.55
N GLN A 429 90.98 -13.17 5.54
CA GLN A 429 92.03 -14.17 5.83
C GLN A 429 93.18 -14.10 4.82
N ASN A 430 92.87 -14.04 3.52
CA ASN A 430 93.89 -13.86 2.47
C ASN A 430 94.70 -12.56 2.65
N THR A 431 94.05 -11.48 3.08
CA THR A 431 94.73 -10.20 3.35
C THR A 431 95.65 -10.31 4.57
N GLU A 432 95.20 -10.98 5.64
CA GLU A 432 96.02 -11.24 6.84
C GLU A 432 97.24 -12.13 6.51
N GLU A 433 97.06 -13.18 5.71
CA GLU A 433 98.17 -14.03 5.25
C GLU A 433 99.17 -13.29 4.36
N LEU A 434 98.68 -12.44 3.45
CA LEU A 434 99.53 -11.59 2.61
C LEU A 434 100.36 -10.61 3.45
N LEU A 435 99.75 -9.99 4.46
CA LEU A 435 100.46 -9.10 5.38
C LEU A 435 101.52 -9.85 6.18
N ALA A 436 101.20 -11.02 6.72
CA ALA A 436 102.16 -11.87 7.43
C ALA A 436 103.34 -12.29 6.52
N THR A 437 103.05 -12.67 5.28
CA THR A 437 104.07 -13.04 4.29
C THR A 437 104.96 -11.85 3.92
N GLN A 438 104.38 -10.66 3.73
CA GLN A 438 105.15 -9.43 3.49
C GLN A 438 106.05 -9.08 4.67
N GLU A 439 105.56 -9.24 5.90
CA GLU A 439 106.34 -8.99 7.10
C GLU A 439 107.50 -9.99 7.25
N GLU A 440 107.26 -11.28 6.96
CA GLU A 440 108.31 -12.30 6.92
C GLU A 440 109.36 -12.02 5.83
N MET A 441 108.92 -11.63 4.62
CA MET A 441 109.79 -11.25 3.51
C MET A 441 110.67 -10.05 3.88
N LYS A 442 110.10 -9.00 4.48
CA LYS A 442 110.87 -7.85 4.98
C LYS A 442 111.88 -8.26 6.04
N ARG A 443 111.51 -9.18 6.94
CA ARG A 443 112.43 -9.69 7.96
C ARG A 443 113.61 -10.44 7.32
N LYS A 444 113.34 -11.33 6.37
CA LYS A 444 114.38 -12.05 5.61
C LYS A 444 115.26 -11.11 4.79
N GLU A 445 114.68 -10.09 4.15
CA GLU A 445 115.43 -9.06 3.43
C GLU A 445 116.39 -8.31 4.36
N GLN A 446 115.93 -7.91 5.55
CA GLN A 446 116.80 -7.29 6.55
C GLN A 446 117.89 -8.23 7.07
N GLU A 447 117.59 -9.52 7.25
CA GLU A 447 118.59 -10.54 7.59
C GLU A 447 119.65 -10.68 6.49
N TYR A 448 119.23 -10.78 5.22
CA TYR A 448 120.15 -10.86 4.08
C TYR A 448 121.00 -9.59 3.92
N ILE A 449 120.44 -8.40 4.11
CA ILE A 449 121.20 -7.15 4.08
C ILE A 449 122.28 -7.16 5.16
N LYS A 450 121.94 -7.55 6.40
CA LYS A 450 122.93 -7.70 7.48
C LYS A 450 124.02 -8.71 7.16
N GLU A 451 123.65 -9.84 6.56
CA GLU A 451 124.60 -10.88 6.17
C GLU A 451 125.54 -10.41 5.05
N ILE A 452 125.02 -9.67 4.06
CA ILE A 452 125.82 -9.02 3.02
C ILE A 452 126.76 -7.97 3.62
N GLU A 453 126.31 -7.17 4.59
CA GLU A 453 127.15 -6.19 5.29
C GLU A 453 128.27 -6.87 6.08
N ASP A 454 127.98 -7.95 6.81
CA ASP A 454 128.98 -8.73 7.55
C ASP A 454 130.01 -9.39 6.61
N LEU A 455 129.55 -9.94 5.48
CA LEU A 455 130.43 -10.50 4.44
C LEU A 455 131.29 -9.43 3.77
N ARG A 456 130.75 -8.24 3.47
CA ARG A 456 131.51 -7.10 2.95
C ARG A 456 132.53 -6.60 3.97
N GLY A 457 132.20 -6.58 5.25
CA GLY A 457 133.13 -6.27 6.34
C GLY A 457 134.28 -7.27 6.44
N LYS A 458 134.02 -8.56 6.17
CA LYS A 458 135.04 -9.62 6.15
C LYS A 458 135.92 -9.63 4.90
N LEU A 459 135.42 -9.13 3.76
CA LEU A 459 136.17 -9.01 2.49
C LEU A 459 136.94 -7.69 2.35
N GLY A 460 136.70 -6.72 3.25
CA GLY A 460 137.32 -5.40 3.24
C GLY A 460 138.56 -5.23 4.14
N ASN A 461 139.12 -6.32 4.68
CA ASN A 461 140.37 -6.33 5.48
C ASN A 461 141.45 -7.19 4.83
#